data_AF-A0A653BE80-F1
#
_entry.id   AF-A0A653BE80-F1
#
_cell.length_a   1.000
_cell.length_b   1.000
_cell.length_c   1.000
_cell.angle_alpha   90.00
_cell.angle_beta   90.00
_cell.angle_gamma   90.00
#
_symmetry.space_group_name_H-M   'P 1'
#
loop_
_entity.id
_entity.type
_entity.pdbx_description
1 polymer ?
#
loop_
_entity_poly.entity_id
_entity_poly.type
_entity_poly.pdbx_seq_one_letter_code
_entity_poly.pdbx_strand_id
1 'polypeptide(L)'
;MAGPFGPEDPLRISGILNMMKPDEVSMVAKRDNLICEVARRYIKRHKEKHLLLVAKRHMRRLARLLISVRKLDNNPQVNLFGLLVPNKFKVLVRATKEIAEYDSKERCFKSPSLALQMGTLLKSAVNTAYSSEVQSANCSRDRLEELKALNVLIETDWADEISSEAGQNLNVNKFNKPTLIPMAEDIKKFEAYLNSILQNAKELLVEDPSNKKAFRDLVDGVFCRVLLFNRRRVGELQRMTLSAYLKNKLTNTSGFEKVLTPTEKILYKSLKRVVIRGKRGRGVPVLFEKSIVEYIELLIKHRHNFNLDDNIYLFANPGTNNSITGYKVMLKHSRLAIRNHQRASLLSSTRLRKHLATMTQIYHMGKNDLEQLATFMGHTEKTHSSFYRLPDDVYQTAKVSKLLLLSKNDHLEAYKGKSLDEIEIDFDISEEESDDDKAEEQTYVESDLQTNVTDSTENEGRRRVVGRAGKKRCLVPWTAEQKKITEAFFKKHINRRKPPKKDEVVQMVERYPQVFQNKTWPVIKVYVCNKFRK
;
A
#
# COMPACT_ATOMS: atom_id res chain seq x y z
N MET A 1 -4.46 -43.00 10.49
CA MET A 1 -3.32 -42.29 11.10
C MET A 1 -3.61 -40.80 11.14
N ALA A 2 -4.00 -40.27 12.30
CA ALA A 2 -4.15 -38.83 12.48
C ALA A 2 -2.75 -38.20 12.42
N GLY A 3 -2.48 -37.36 11.41
CA GLY A 3 -1.27 -36.53 11.40
C GLY A 3 -1.25 -35.56 12.59
N PRO A 4 -0.19 -34.74 12.74
CA PRO A 4 -0.02 -33.79 13.86
C PRO A 4 -1.09 -32.69 13.94
N PHE A 5 -2.10 -32.71 13.06
CA PHE A 5 -3.19 -31.76 12.98
C PHE A 5 -4.51 -32.48 13.29
N GLY A 6 -5.04 -32.24 14.49
CA GLY A 6 -6.36 -32.73 14.90
C GLY A 6 -7.48 -32.27 13.96
N PRO A 7 -8.67 -32.89 14.02
CA PRO A 7 -9.81 -32.52 13.17
C PRO A 7 -10.23 -31.06 13.33
N GLU A 8 -10.06 -30.48 14.52
CA GLU A 8 -10.42 -29.09 14.83
C GLU A 8 -9.27 -28.07 14.64
N ASP A 9 -8.09 -28.49 14.17
CA ASP A 9 -6.97 -27.56 14.01
C ASP A 9 -7.31 -26.47 12.96
N PRO A 10 -7.16 -25.16 13.27
CA PRO A 10 -7.40 -24.08 12.33
C PRO A 10 -6.66 -24.22 10.99
N LEU A 11 -5.48 -24.84 10.97
CA LEU A 11 -4.73 -25.12 9.75
C LEU A 11 -5.41 -26.22 8.90
N ARG A 12 -6.06 -27.19 9.53
CA ARG A 12 -6.80 -28.24 8.84
C ARG A 12 -8.14 -27.71 8.34
N ILE A 13 -8.90 -27.03 9.19
CA ILE A 13 -10.21 -26.44 8.84
C ILE A 13 -10.08 -25.41 7.71
N SER A 14 -9.04 -24.58 7.74
CA SER A 14 -8.82 -23.57 6.70
C SER A 14 -8.40 -24.15 5.34
N GLY A 15 -8.01 -25.43 5.27
CA GLY A 15 -7.52 -26.08 4.05
C GLY A 15 -6.14 -25.61 3.60
N ILE A 16 -5.44 -24.77 4.37
CA ILE A 16 -4.15 -24.17 3.98
C ILE A 16 -3.06 -25.23 3.70
N LEU A 17 -3.12 -26.35 4.42
CA LEU A 17 -2.17 -27.46 4.30
C LEU A 17 -2.25 -28.14 2.92
N ASN A 18 -3.43 -28.17 2.31
CA ASN A 18 -3.69 -28.76 1.00
C ASN A 18 -3.36 -27.78 -0.14
N MET A 19 -3.39 -26.48 0.14
CA MET A 19 -3.05 -25.45 -0.85
C MET A 19 -1.53 -25.34 -1.10
N MET A 20 -0.69 -25.89 -0.22
CA MET A 20 0.76 -25.82 -0.32
C MET A 20 1.32 -26.74 -1.40
N LYS A 21 2.41 -26.31 -2.05
CA LYS A 21 3.09 -27.17 -3.04
C LYS A 21 3.73 -28.36 -2.31
N PRO A 22 3.74 -29.57 -2.89
CA PRO A 22 4.43 -30.71 -2.31
C PRO A 22 5.94 -30.59 -2.58
N ASP A 23 6.62 -29.76 -1.79
CA ASP A 23 8.07 -29.57 -1.83
C ASP A 23 8.69 -29.62 -0.43
N GLU A 24 10.02 -29.69 -0.37
CA GLU A 24 10.78 -29.74 0.88
C GLU A 24 10.42 -28.58 1.82
N VAL A 25 10.29 -27.37 1.27
CA VAL A 25 9.91 -26.15 2.02
C VAL A 25 8.58 -26.36 2.74
N SER A 26 7.59 -26.94 2.06
CA SER A 26 6.30 -27.21 2.68
C SER A 26 6.33 -28.38 3.65
N MET A 27 7.23 -29.35 3.49
CA MET A 27 7.45 -30.39 4.50
C MET A 27 8.04 -29.81 5.79
N VAL A 28 9.08 -28.97 5.68
CA VAL A 28 9.68 -28.28 6.82
C VAL A 28 8.66 -27.37 7.51
N ALA A 29 7.88 -26.60 6.74
CA ALA A 29 6.86 -25.71 7.27
C ALA A 29 5.77 -26.44 8.08
N LYS A 30 5.41 -27.67 7.67
CA LYS A 30 4.37 -28.49 8.32
C LYS A 30 4.89 -29.24 9.56
N ARG A 31 6.20 -29.53 9.62
CA ARG A 31 6.82 -30.25 10.75
C ARG A 31 7.21 -29.33 11.90
N ASP A 32 7.47 -28.05 11.63
CA ASP A 32 7.87 -27.11 12.67
C ASP A 32 6.65 -26.54 13.42
N ASN A 33 6.62 -26.78 14.73
CA ASN A 33 5.50 -26.38 15.61
C ASN A 33 5.33 -24.86 15.66
N LEU A 34 6.42 -24.10 15.73
CA LEU A 34 6.37 -22.64 15.85
C LEU A 34 5.93 -21.99 14.53
N ILE A 35 6.39 -22.51 13.38
CA ILE A 35 5.90 -22.06 12.06
C ILE A 35 4.39 -22.27 11.94
N CYS A 36 3.91 -23.44 12.37
CA CYS A 36 2.47 -23.74 12.39
C CYS A 36 1.72 -22.78 13.32
N GLU A 37 2.26 -22.48 14.50
CA GLU A 37 1.61 -21.61 15.48
C GLU A 37 1.52 -20.15 15.01
N VAL A 38 2.56 -19.64 14.35
CA VAL A 38 2.53 -18.31 13.70
C VAL A 38 1.40 -18.25 12.67
N ALA A 39 1.20 -19.32 11.90
CA ALA A 39 0.11 -19.40 10.94
C ALA A 39 -1.26 -19.50 11.61
N ARG A 40 -1.42 -20.30 12.68
CA ARG A 40 -2.67 -20.38 13.45
C ARG A 40 -3.08 -19.02 13.98
N ARG A 41 -2.16 -18.27 14.59
CA ARG A 41 -2.42 -16.91 15.09
C ARG A 41 -2.83 -15.96 13.97
N TYR A 42 -2.17 -16.05 12.81
CA TYR A 42 -2.53 -15.24 11.65
C TYR A 42 -3.95 -15.53 11.18
N ILE A 43 -4.33 -16.81 11.04
CA ILE A 43 -5.67 -17.23 10.60
C ILE A 43 -6.74 -16.84 11.63
N LYS A 44 -6.46 -16.97 12.92
CA LYS A 44 -7.37 -16.54 14.00
C LYS A 44 -7.64 -15.04 13.95
N ARG A 45 -6.60 -14.24 13.64
CA ARG A 45 -6.72 -12.78 13.49
C ARG A 45 -7.45 -12.38 12.19
N HIS A 46 -7.33 -13.18 11.14
CA HIS A 46 -7.77 -12.84 9.79
C HIS A 46 -8.79 -13.85 9.25
N LYS A 47 -10.07 -13.46 9.31
CA LYS A 47 -11.20 -14.33 8.91
C LYS A 47 -11.34 -14.48 7.39
N GLU A 48 -10.80 -13.56 6.59
CA GLU A 48 -11.05 -13.57 5.15
C GLU A 48 -10.24 -14.65 4.39
N LYS A 49 -10.92 -15.51 3.63
CA LYS A 49 -10.32 -16.62 2.84
C LYS A 49 -9.08 -16.23 2.01
N HIS A 50 -9.07 -15.04 1.40
CA HIS A 50 -7.95 -14.60 0.56
C HIS A 50 -6.65 -14.34 1.35
N LEU A 51 -6.74 -14.11 2.67
CA LEU A 51 -5.59 -13.92 3.55
C LEU A 51 -4.90 -15.24 3.91
N LEU A 52 -5.54 -16.39 3.66
CA LEU A 52 -4.89 -17.70 3.77
C LEU A 52 -3.65 -17.82 2.85
N LEU A 53 -3.67 -17.13 1.71
CA LEU A 53 -2.50 -17.05 0.82
C LEU A 53 -1.30 -16.32 1.46
N VAL A 54 -1.58 -15.37 2.36
CA VAL A 54 -0.55 -14.64 3.11
C VAL A 54 0.02 -15.55 4.21
N ALA A 55 -0.84 -16.22 4.98
CA ALA A 55 -0.41 -17.23 5.96
C ALA A 55 0.47 -18.31 5.30
N LYS A 56 0.07 -18.82 4.13
CA LYS A 56 0.83 -19.80 3.36
C LYS A 56 2.22 -19.25 3.00
N ARG A 57 2.29 -17.98 2.59
CA ARG A 57 3.55 -17.32 2.26
C ARG A 57 4.44 -17.15 3.48
N HIS A 58 3.87 -16.80 4.63
CA HIS A 58 4.59 -16.68 5.90
C HIS A 58 5.21 -18.02 6.31
N MET A 59 4.41 -19.10 6.32
CA MET A 59 4.90 -20.44 6.63
C MET A 59 6.08 -20.85 5.75
N ARG A 60 5.94 -20.66 4.44
CA ARG A 60 7.00 -21.04 3.48
C ARG A 60 8.25 -20.18 3.60
N ARG A 61 8.14 -18.92 4.01
CA ARG A 61 9.29 -18.03 4.21
C ARG A 61 10.07 -18.40 5.45
N LEU A 62 9.39 -18.66 6.57
CA LEU A 62 10.04 -19.17 7.78
C LEU A 62 10.71 -20.52 7.52
N ALA A 63 10.08 -21.40 6.75
CA ALA A 63 10.69 -22.68 6.40
C ALA A 63 11.93 -22.53 5.52
N ARG A 64 11.94 -21.61 4.55
CA ARG A 64 13.14 -21.30 3.75
C ARG A 64 14.28 -20.77 4.61
N LEU A 65 13.96 -19.88 5.55
CA LEU A 65 14.94 -19.38 6.50
C LEU A 65 15.51 -20.52 7.33
N LEU A 66 14.65 -21.39 7.88
CA LEU A 66 15.07 -22.54 8.66
C LEU A 66 15.97 -23.50 7.86
N ILE A 67 15.64 -23.76 6.59
CA ILE A 67 16.49 -24.58 5.70
C ILE A 67 17.86 -23.93 5.47
N SER A 68 17.92 -22.63 5.21
CA SER A 68 19.20 -21.91 5.03
C SER A 68 20.03 -21.93 6.32
N VAL A 69 19.42 -21.69 7.48
CA VAL A 69 20.14 -21.77 8.77
C VAL A 69 20.69 -23.17 9.04
N ARG A 70 19.91 -24.23 8.76
CA ARG A 70 20.38 -25.62 8.92
C ARG A 70 21.62 -25.93 8.08
N LYS A 71 21.73 -25.32 6.89
CA LYS A 71 22.92 -25.43 6.03
C LYS A 71 24.10 -24.64 6.60
N LEU A 72 23.87 -23.42 7.10
CA LEU A 72 24.93 -22.57 7.64
C LEU A 72 25.51 -23.09 8.95
N ASP A 73 24.68 -23.67 9.82
CA ASP A 73 25.08 -24.20 11.13
C ASP A 73 25.42 -25.72 11.09
N ASN A 74 25.33 -26.37 9.91
CA ASN A 74 25.49 -27.83 9.75
C ASN A 74 24.67 -28.68 10.74
N ASN A 75 23.52 -28.18 11.18
CA ASN A 75 22.66 -28.86 12.16
C ASN A 75 21.24 -29.06 11.61
N PRO A 76 20.91 -30.26 11.08
CA PRO A 76 19.63 -30.51 10.44
C PRO A 76 18.45 -30.62 11.43
N GLN A 77 18.71 -30.83 12.72
CA GLN A 77 17.67 -31.04 13.74
C GLN A 77 17.15 -29.76 14.38
N VAL A 78 17.77 -28.61 14.07
CA VAL A 78 17.35 -27.34 14.63
C VAL A 78 15.93 -27.00 14.14
N ASN A 79 15.07 -26.62 15.08
CA ASN A 79 13.73 -26.08 14.83
C ASN A 79 13.75 -24.55 14.95
N LEU A 80 12.70 -23.89 14.47
CA LEU A 80 12.63 -22.43 14.48
C LEU A 80 12.69 -21.88 15.91
N PHE A 81 12.09 -22.55 16.89
CA PHE A 81 12.12 -22.12 18.29
C PHE A 81 13.56 -22.05 18.80
N GLY A 82 14.38 -23.09 18.62
CA GLY A 82 15.78 -23.12 19.03
C GLY A 82 16.67 -22.06 18.37
N LEU A 83 16.24 -21.48 17.25
CA LEU A 83 16.94 -20.36 16.60
C LEU A 83 16.64 -19.00 17.22
N LEU A 84 15.56 -18.89 17.99
CA LEU A 84 15.16 -17.62 18.60
C LEU A 84 15.98 -17.34 19.87
N VAL A 85 17.29 -17.18 19.69
CA VAL A 85 18.25 -16.75 20.74
C VAL A 85 19.09 -15.58 20.22
N PRO A 86 19.50 -14.65 21.10
CA PRO A 86 20.32 -13.49 20.71
C PRO A 86 21.61 -13.88 19.98
N ASN A 87 22.30 -14.93 20.44
CA ASN A 87 23.56 -15.39 19.85
C ASN A 87 23.42 -15.89 18.40
N LYS A 88 22.21 -16.23 17.96
CA LYS A 88 21.93 -16.65 16.58
C LYS A 88 21.48 -15.50 15.67
N PHE A 89 21.40 -14.27 16.17
CA PHE A 89 20.99 -13.11 15.39
C PHE A 89 21.80 -12.93 14.09
N LYS A 90 23.13 -12.98 14.16
CA LYS A 90 24.00 -12.87 12.97
C LYS A 90 23.77 -14.00 11.97
N VAL A 91 23.44 -15.21 12.45
CA VAL A 91 23.11 -16.36 11.59
C VAL A 91 21.77 -16.12 10.88
N LEU A 92 20.76 -15.58 11.58
CA LEU A 92 19.47 -15.22 10.99
C LEU A 92 19.63 -14.12 9.91
N VAL A 93 20.50 -13.14 10.14
CA VAL A 93 20.83 -12.10 9.15
C VAL A 93 21.47 -12.74 7.92
N ARG A 94 22.50 -13.56 8.09
CA ARG A 94 23.20 -14.25 6.98
C ARG A 94 22.24 -15.15 6.18
N ALA A 95 21.42 -15.94 6.86
CA ALA A 95 20.42 -16.78 6.23
C ALA A 95 19.38 -15.96 5.46
N THR A 96 19.00 -14.79 5.99
CA THR A 96 18.09 -13.87 5.28
C THR A 96 18.74 -13.29 4.03
N LYS A 97 20.02 -12.93 4.09
CA LYS A 97 20.80 -12.48 2.93
C LYS A 97 20.89 -13.58 1.86
N GLU A 98 21.11 -14.83 2.25
CA GLU A 98 21.15 -15.98 1.32
C GLU A 98 19.79 -16.21 0.62
N ILE A 99 18.68 -16.32 1.38
CA ILE A 99 17.36 -16.58 0.77
C ILE A 99 16.82 -15.41 -0.06
N ALA A 100 17.33 -14.19 0.18
CA ALA A 100 16.98 -13.00 -0.57
C ALA A 100 17.92 -12.77 -1.78
N GLU A 101 18.89 -13.67 -1.99
CA GLU A 101 19.91 -13.62 -3.04
C GLU A 101 20.63 -12.26 -3.00
N TYR A 102 21.31 -12.02 -1.88
CA TYR A 102 22.14 -10.83 -1.65
C TYR A 102 23.48 -10.93 -2.38
N ASP A 103 23.82 -9.89 -3.14
CA ASP A 103 25.13 -9.69 -3.74
C ASP A 103 25.97 -8.75 -2.88
N SER A 104 27.07 -9.26 -2.34
CA SER A 104 27.99 -8.50 -1.50
C SER A 104 28.85 -7.49 -2.27
N LYS A 105 29.06 -7.69 -3.58
CA LYS A 105 29.84 -6.77 -4.42
C LYS A 105 29.00 -5.54 -4.77
N GLU A 106 27.80 -5.79 -5.28
CA GLU A 106 26.87 -4.75 -5.72
C GLU A 106 26.01 -4.18 -4.57
N ARG A 107 26.13 -4.72 -3.36
CA ARG A 107 25.34 -4.32 -2.18
C ARG A 107 23.85 -4.25 -2.50
N CYS A 108 23.36 -5.33 -3.09
CA CYS A 108 21.97 -5.38 -3.55
C CYS A 108 21.32 -6.74 -3.33
N PHE A 109 20.01 -6.72 -3.09
CA PHE A 109 19.18 -7.92 -3.05
C PHE A 109 18.47 -8.10 -4.39
N LYS A 110 18.46 -9.32 -4.91
CA LYS A 110 17.56 -9.69 -6.02
C LYS A 110 16.09 -9.72 -5.57
N SER A 111 15.85 -10.11 -4.32
CA SER A 111 14.51 -10.16 -3.70
C SER A 111 14.37 -9.23 -2.48
N PRO A 112 14.49 -7.90 -2.65
CA PRO A 112 14.53 -6.96 -1.52
C PRO A 112 13.22 -6.92 -0.72
N SER A 113 12.07 -7.17 -1.37
CA SER A 113 10.78 -7.30 -0.66
C SER A 113 10.71 -8.50 0.28
N LEU A 114 11.42 -9.59 -0.02
CA LEU A 114 11.50 -10.74 0.88
C LEU A 114 12.31 -10.38 2.12
N ALA A 115 13.48 -9.76 1.92
CA ALA A 115 14.39 -9.32 2.97
C ALA A 115 13.68 -8.39 3.97
N LEU A 116 13.00 -7.36 3.46
CA LEU A 116 12.23 -6.42 4.29
C LEU A 116 11.12 -7.12 5.11
N GLN A 117 10.40 -8.06 4.48
CA GLN A 117 9.31 -8.76 5.14
C GLN A 117 9.80 -9.79 6.18
N MET A 118 11.06 -10.22 6.11
CA MET A 118 11.59 -11.23 7.02
C MET A 118 11.68 -10.71 8.46
N GLY A 119 12.13 -9.48 8.68
CA GLY A 119 12.20 -8.88 10.03
C GLY A 119 10.83 -8.86 10.73
N THR A 120 9.79 -8.43 10.01
CA THR A 120 8.41 -8.44 10.54
C THR A 120 7.91 -9.84 10.87
N LEU A 121 8.33 -10.84 10.09
CA LEU A 121 7.92 -12.22 10.24
C LEU A 121 8.64 -12.89 11.41
N LEU A 122 9.93 -12.59 11.59
CA LEU A 122 10.74 -13.02 12.75
C LEU A 122 10.20 -12.42 14.04
N LYS A 123 9.89 -11.12 14.06
CA LYS A 123 9.22 -10.48 15.20
C LYS A 123 7.88 -11.16 15.53
N SER A 124 7.10 -11.52 14.51
CA SER A 124 5.88 -12.32 14.72
C SER A 124 6.16 -13.71 15.29
N ALA A 125 7.26 -14.36 14.90
CA ALA A 125 7.67 -15.66 15.44
C ALA A 125 8.13 -15.54 16.89
N VAL A 126 8.94 -14.53 17.23
CA VAL A 126 9.38 -14.25 18.61
C VAL A 126 8.20 -13.96 19.53
N ASN A 127 7.26 -13.10 19.12
CA ASN A 127 6.05 -12.84 19.90
C ASN A 127 5.16 -14.09 20.06
N THR A 128 5.19 -14.98 19.07
CA THR A 128 4.46 -16.25 19.13
C THR A 128 5.10 -17.23 20.10
N ALA A 129 6.42 -17.38 20.03
CA ALA A 129 7.21 -18.17 20.95
C ALA A 129 7.05 -17.65 22.39
N TYR A 130 7.24 -16.35 22.60
CA TYR A 130 7.12 -15.71 23.92
C TYR A 130 5.78 -16.00 24.58
N SER A 131 4.69 -15.75 23.86
CA SER A 131 3.36 -15.98 24.41
C SER A 131 3.02 -17.46 24.60
N SER A 132 3.64 -18.37 23.84
CA SER A 132 3.46 -19.82 24.06
C SER A 132 4.23 -20.26 25.31
N GLU A 133 5.43 -19.71 25.53
CA GLU A 133 6.27 -20.05 26.67
C GLU A 133 5.71 -19.53 27.99
N VAL A 134 5.18 -18.29 28.00
CA VAL A 134 4.50 -17.71 29.17
C VAL A 134 3.27 -18.53 29.57
N GLN A 135 2.57 -19.14 28.60
CA GLN A 135 1.38 -19.94 28.86
C GLN A 135 1.72 -21.41 29.18
N SER A 136 2.98 -21.81 29.08
CA SER A 136 3.41 -23.18 29.37
C SER A 136 3.52 -23.39 30.89
N ALA A 137 3.17 -24.60 31.34
CA ALA A 137 3.35 -24.99 32.75
C ALA A 137 4.82 -24.99 33.18
N ASN A 138 5.74 -25.20 32.23
CA ASN A 138 7.19 -25.23 32.43
C ASN A 138 7.86 -23.94 31.92
N CYS A 139 7.32 -22.79 32.32
CA CYS A 139 7.84 -21.49 31.91
C CYS A 139 9.31 -21.30 32.37
N SER A 140 10.24 -21.21 31.42
CA SER A 140 11.64 -20.86 31.69
C SER A 140 11.84 -19.34 31.64
N ARG A 141 12.31 -18.74 32.75
CA ARG A 141 12.61 -17.30 32.80
C ARG A 141 13.74 -16.91 31.85
N ASP A 142 14.82 -17.68 31.83
CA ASP A 142 15.97 -17.48 30.95
C ASP A 142 15.52 -17.42 29.49
N ARG A 143 14.63 -18.34 29.11
CA ARG A 143 14.10 -18.40 27.76
C ARG A 143 13.28 -17.17 27.38
N LEU A 144 12.49 -16.65 28.32
CA LEU A 144 11.74 -15.41 28.10
C LEU A 144 12.66 -14.20 27.94
N GLU A 145 13.76 -14.15 28.69
CA GLU A 145 14.78 -13.10 28.57
C GLU A 145 15.49 -13.17 27.22
N GLU A 146 15.88 -14.36 26.76
CA GLU A 146 16.46 -14.57 25.43
C GLU A 146 15.53 -14.08 24.31
N LEU A 147 14.23 -14.41 24.39
CA LEU A 147 13.24 -13.98 23.40
C LEU A 147 13.04 -12.46 23.41
N LYS A 148 13.01 -11.83 24.59
CA LYS A 148 12.94 -10.36 24.73
C LYS A 148 14.18 -9.70 24.15
N ALA A 149 15.37 -10.18 24.49
CA ALA A 149 16.63 -9.66 24.00
C ALA A 149 16.72 -9.78 22.48
N LEU A 150 16.32 -10.91 21.90
CA LEU A 150 16.27 -11.07 20.44
C LEU A 150 15.25 -10.13 19.79
N ASN A 151 14.08 -9.93 20.40
CA ASN A 151 13.11 -8.97 19.86
C ASN A 151 13.67 -7.54 19.81
N VAL A 152 14.42 -7.14 20.84
CA VAL A 152 15.12 -5.85 20.87
C VAL A 152 16.14 -5.78 19.72
N LEU A 153 16.99 -6.80 19.54
CA LEU A 153 17.96 -6.84 18.43
C LEU A 153 17.29 -6.76 17.04
N ILE A 154 16.14 -7.42 16.86
CA ILE A 154 15.38 -7.33 15.60
C ILE A 154 14.80 -5.92 15.40
N GLU A 155 14.45 -5.21 16.47
CA GLU A 155 13.94 -3.84 16.38
C GLU A 155 15.03 -2.80 16.13
N THR A 156 16.20 -2.97 16.74
CA THR A 156 17.31 -2.01 16.66
C THR A 156 18.20 -2.26 15.44
N ASP A 157 18.68 -3.48 15.26
CA ASP A 157 19.84 -3.76 14.39
C ASP A 157 19.41 -4.31 13.01
N TRP A 158 18.19 -4.83 12.89
CA TRP A 158 17.68 -5.37 11.61
C TRP A 158 17.54 -4.29 10.53
N ALA A 159 17.37 -3.04 10.94
CA ALA A 159 17.32 -1.91 10.02
C ALA A 159 18.65 -1.72 9.31
N ASP A 160 19.75 -1.74 10.08
CA ASP A 160 21.10 -1.49 9.60
C ASP A 160 21.64 -2.67 8.78
N GLU A 161 21.30 -3.90 9.17
CA GLU A 161 21.81 -5.10 8.51
C GLU A 161 21.11 -5.44 7.18
N ILE A 162 19.81 -5.11 7.08
CA ILE A 162 18.95 -5.61 5.99
C ILE A 162 18.00 -4.53 5.47
N SER A 163 17.20 -3.91 6.35
CA SER A 163 16.01 -3.17 5.90
C SER A 163 16.35 -1.88 5.16
N SER A 164 17.41 -1.18 5.58
CA SER A 164 17.88 0.05 4.95
C SER A 164 18.31 -0.23 3.50
N GLU A 165 19.21 -1.19 3.31
CA GLU A 165 19.75 -1.55 1.99
C GLU A 165 18.67 -2.16 1.09
N ALA A 166 17.82 -3.05 1.60
CA ALA A 166 16.68 -3.58 0.84
C ALA A 166 15.66 -2.49 0.45
N GLY A 167 15.45 -1.51 1.34
CA GLY A 167 14.61 -0.34 1.08
C GLY A 167 15.18 0.54 -0.02
N GLN A 168 16.49 0.80 0.02
CA GLN A 168 17.20 1.55 -1.02
C GLN A 168 17.15 0.83 -2.37
N ASN A 169 17.44 -0.47 -2.44
CA ASN A 169 17.33 -1.22 -3.70
C ASN A 169 15.91 -1.14 -4.29
N LEU A 170 14.87 -1.21 -3.45
CA LEU A 170 13.48 -1.05 -3.91
C LEU A 170 13.19 0.34 -4.45
N ASN A 171 13.86 1.37 -3.96
CA ASN A 171 13.69 2.74 -4.44
C ASN A 171 14.48 2.98 -5.72
N VAL A 172 15.75 2.57 -5.76
CA VAL A 172 16.59 2.63 -6.98
C VAL A 172 15.91 1.89 -8.14
N ASN A 173 15.39 0.69 -7.90
CA ASN A 173 14.62 -0.08 -8.89
C ASN A 173 13.34 0.61 -9.39
N LYS A 174 12.89 1.68 -8.72
CA LYS A 174 11.75 2.51 -9.17
C LYS A 174 12.18 3.75 -9.92
N PHE A 175 13.36 4.33 -9.65
CA PHE A 175 13.78 5.64 -10.16
C PHE A 175 13.65 5.72 -11.68
N ASN A 176 14.25 4.77 -12.39
CA ASN A 176 14.30 4.79 -13.86
C ASN A 176 13.20 3.93 -14.51
N LYS A 177 12.18 3.52 -13.74
CA LYS A 177 11.13 2.65 -14.28
C LYS A 177 10.05 3.51 -14.94
N PRO A 178 9.91 3.49 -16.28
CA PRO A 178 8.96 4.37 -16.96
C PRO A 178 7.54 4.10 -16.46
N THR A 179 6.83 5.18 -16.13
CA THR A 179 5.42 5.09 -15.78
C THR A 179 4.58 4.92 -17.05
N LEU A 180 4.56 3.68 -17.55
CA LEU A 180 3.70 3.32 -18.68
C LEU A 180 2.22 3.40 -18.25
N ILE A 181 1.40 4.05 -19.06
CA ILE A 181 -0.04 4.24 -18.87
C ILE A 181 -0.75 3.71 -20.13
N PRO A 182 -1.92 3.04 -20.00
CA PRO A 182 -2.66 2.58 -21.17
C PRO A 182 -3.12 3.76 -22.04
N MET A 183 -3.00 3.62 -23.36
CA MET A 183 -3.49 4.61 -24.32
C MET A 183 -5.02 4.61 -24.39
N ALA A 184 -5.62 5.77 -24.68
CA ALA A 184 -7.07 5.90 -24.84
C ALA A 184 -7.63 4.97 -25.95
N GLU A 185 -6.88 4.80 -27.03
CA GLU A 185 -7.22 3.87 -28.12
C GLU A 185 -7.33 2.41 -27.64
N ASP A 186 -6.39 1.98 -26.80
CA ASP A 186 -6.38 0.61 -26.25
C ASP A 186 -7.55 0.38 -25.30
N ILE A 187 -7.93 1.39 -24.53
CA ILE A 187 -9.11 1.36 -23.67
C ILE A 187 -10.38 1.23 -24.52
N LYS A 188 -10.51 2.01 -25.60
CA LYS A 188 -11.65 1.95 -26.53
C LYS A 188 -11.73 0.60 -27.24
N LYS A 189 -10.60 0.08 -27.76
CA LYS A 189 -10.54 -1.25 -28.39
C LYS A 189 -10.95 -2.35 -27.42
N PHE A 190 -10.49 -2.27 -26.18
CA PHE A 190 -10.85 -3.25 -25.16
C PHE A 190 -12.33 -3.17 -24.79
N GLU A 191 -12.89 -1.97 -24.67
CA GLU A 191 -14.33 -1.76 -24.44
C GLU A 191 -15.19 -2.32 -25.58
N ALA A 192 -14.84 -2.04 -26.84
CA ALA A 192 -15.55 -2.58 -27.99
C ALA A 192 -15.51 -4.12 -28.03
N TYR A 193 -14.34 -4.71 -27.74
CA TYR A 193 -14.20 -6.15 -27.59
C TYR A 193 -15.11 -6.70 -26.47
N LEU A 194 -15.12 -6.09 -25.28
CA LEU A 194 -15.96 -6.56 -24.18
C LEU A 194 -17.45 -6.51 -24.52
N ASN A 195 -17.89 -5.46 -25.23
CA ASN A 195 -19.28 -5.35 -25.66
C ASN A 195 -19.64 -6.47 -26.65
N SER A 196 -18.76 -6.83 -27.58
CA SER A 196 -19.03 -7.95 -28.49
C SER A 196 -19.07 -9.30 -27.77
N ILE A 197 -18.20 -9.54 -26.79
CA ILE A 197 -18.26 -10.81 -26.04
C ILE A 197 -19.54 -10.91 -25.22
N LEU A 198 -19.99 -9.80 -24.63
CA LEU A 198 -21.20 -9.76 -23.81
C LEU A 198 -22.44 -10.03 -24.66
N GLN A 199 -22.52 -9.42 -25.84
CA GLN A 199 -23.62 -9.61 -26.76
C GLN A 199 -23.67 -11.06 -27.28
N ASN A 200 -22.54 -11.59 -27.75
CA ASN A 200 -22.46 -12.98 -28.21
C ASN A 200 -22.78 -13.98 -27.10
N ALA A 201 -22.30 -13.73 -25.87
CA ALA A 201 -22.59 -14.59 -24.72
C ALA A 201 -24.07 -14.56 -24.34
N LYS A 202 -24.73 -13.40 -24.46
CA LYS A 202 -26.17 -13.26 -24.24
C LYS A 202 -26.96 -14.08 -25.26
N GLU A 203 -26.65 -13.96 -26.55
CA GLU A 203 -27.31 -14.72 -27.63
C GLU A 203 -27.16 -16.23 -27.41
N LEU A 204 -25.95 -16.71 -27.16
CA LEU A 204 -25.68 -18.13 -26.91
C LEU A 204 -26.37 -18.69 -25.65
N LEU A 205 -26.59 -17.86 -24.62
CA LEU A 205 -27.32 -18.28 -23.41
C LEU A 205 -28.83 -18.26 -23.58
N VAL A 206 -29.34 -17.46 -24.52
CA VAL A 206 -30.75 -17.50 -24.92
C VAL A 206 -31.03 -18.80 -25.70
N GLU A 207 -30.11 -19.21 -26.58
CA GLU A 207 -30.20 -20.47 -27.32
C GLU A 207 -29.97 -21.70 -26.43
N ASP A 208 -28.89 -21.71 -25.64
CA ASP A 208 -28.55 -22.79 -24.71
C ASP A 208 -28.30 -22.23 -23.29
N PRO A 209 -29.33 -22.29 -22.42
CA PRO A 209 -29.23 -21.88 -21.01
C PRO A 209 -28.18 -22.62 -20.18
N SER A 210 -27.63 -23.73 -20.67
CA SER A 210 -26.61 -24.56 -19.99
C SER A 210 -25.21 -24.38 -20.57
N ASN A 211 -25.02 -23.44 -21.51
CA ASN A 211 -23.74 -23.20 -22.16
C ASN A 211 -22.69 -22.64 -21.18
N LYS A 212 -21.82 -23.51 -20.67
CA LYS A 212 -20.77 -23.17 -19.69
C LYS A 212 -19.76 -22.12 -20.21
N LYS A 213 -19.48 -22.11 -21.51
CA LYS A 213 -18.53 -21.16 -22.10
C LYS A 213 -19.16 -19.78 -22.20
N ALA A 214 -20.38 -19.70 -22.73
CA ALA A 214 -21.12 -18.44 -22.84
C ALA A 214 -21.35 -17.82 -21.46
N PHE A 215 -21.76 -18.61 -20.45
CA PHE A 215 -21.89 -18.11 -19.09
C PHE A 215 -20.57 -17.57 -18.51
N ARG A 216 -19.45 -18.27 -18.75
CA ARG A 216 -18.13 -17.80 -18.30
C ARG A 216 -17.72 -16.51 -18.98
N ASP A 217 -17.92 -16.40 -20.29
CA ASP A 217 -17.59 -15.18 -21.05
C ASP A 217 -18.50 -14.02 -20.63
N LEU A 218 -19.76 -14.28 -20.26
CA LEU A 218 -20.65 -13.29 -19.67
C LEU A 218 -20.14 -12.81 -18.30
N VAL A 219 -19.76 -13.72 -17.39
CA VAL A 219 -19.18 -13.36 -16.08
C VAL A 219 -17.90 -12.55 -16.24
N ASP A 220 -16.97 -13.04 -17.08
CA ASP A 220 -15.68 -12.41 -17.32
C ASP A 220 -15.86 -11.02 -17.97
N GLY A 221 -16.74 -10.91 -18.96
CA GLY A 221 -17.05 -9.67 -19.67
C GLY A 221 -17.64 -8.60 -18.77
N VAL A 222 -18.67 -8.96 -17.98
CA VAL A 222 -19.31 -8.04 -17.03
C VAL A 222 -18.28 -7.58 -16.00
N PHE A 223 -17.49 -8.51 -15.45
CA PHE A 223 -16.45 -8.16 -14.48
C PHE A 223 -15.43 -7.18 -15.06
N CYS A 224 -14.91 -7.46 -16.26
CA CYS A 224 -13.95 -6.60 -16.94
C CYS A 224 -14.53 -5.22 -17.22
N ARG A 225 -15.77 -5.16 -17.70
CA ARG A 225 -16.47 -3.91 -18.05
C ARG A 225 -16.70 -3.02 -16.82
N VAL A 226 -17.20 -3.61 -15.72
CA VAL A 226 -17.39 -2.89 -14.45
C VAL A 226 -16.05 -2.42 -13.87
N LEU A 227 -15.00 -3.25 -13.95
CA LEU A 227 -13.67 -2.89 -13.47
C LEU A 227 -13.05 -1.77 -14.30
N LEU A 228 -13.24 -1.81 -15.63
CA LEU A 228 -12.82 -0.79 -16.56
C LEU A 228 -13.52 0.52 -16.16
N PHE A 229 -14.85 0.58 -16.19
CA PHE A 229 -15.61 1.80 -15.88
C PHE A 229 -15.22 2.44 -14.54
N ASN A 230 -15.17 1.65 -13.47
CA ASN A 230 -14.93 2.18 -12.12
C ASN A 230 -13.46 2.38 -11.75
N ARG A 231 -12.51 1.85 -12.54
CA ARG A 231 -11.07 1.83 -12.24
C ARG A 231 -10.77 1.28 -10.82
N ARG A 232 -11.58 0.34 -10.32
CA ARG A 232 -11.57 -0.22 -8.94
C ARG A 232 -10.54 -1.30 -8.68
N ARG A 233 -10.06 -1.48 -7.43
CA ARG A 233 -9.03 -2.51 -7.17
C ARG A 233 -9.64 -3.86 -7.49
N VAL A 234 -8.91 -4.66 -8.25
CA VAL A 234 -9.42 -5.95 -8.76
C VAL A 234 -9.98 -6.83 -7.63
N GLY A 235 -9.32 -6.83 -6.46
CA GLY A 235 -9.77 -7.62 -5.31
C GLY A 235 -11.05 -7.09 -4.66
N GLU A 236 -11.33 -5.78 -4.70
CA GLU A 236 -12.57 -5.21 -4.16
C GLU A 236 -13.77 -5.75 -4.95
N LEU A 237 -13.72 -5.64 -6.28
CA LEU A 237 -14.79 -6.12 -7.15
C LEU A 237 -14.90 -7.65 -7.18
N GLN A 238 -13.75 -8.36 -7.21
CA GLN A 238 -13.72 -9.83 -7.23
C GLN A 238 -14.43 -10.46 -6.01
N ARG A 239 -14.48 -9.75 -4.88
CA ARG A 239 -15.09 -10.24 -3.64
C ARG A 239 -16.50 -9.71 -3.40
N MET A 240 -17.08 -9.02 -4.38
CA MET A 240 -18.45 -8.55 -4.31
C MET A 240 -19.41 -9.73 -4.15
N THR A 241 -20.28 -9.67 -3.14
CA THR A 241 -21.26 -10.72 -2.89
C THR A 241 -22.56 -10.46 -3.63
N LEU A 242 -23.27 -11.53 -3.99
CA LEU A 242 -24.60 -11.44 -4.58
C LEU A 242 -25.56 -10.67 -3.66
N SER A 243 -25.50 -10.95 -2.35
CA SER A 243 -26.29 -10.26 -1.35
C SER A 243 -26.03 -8.74 -1.32
N ALA A 244 -24.78 -8.29 -1.52
CA ALA A 244 -24.46 -6.86 -1.51
C ALA A 244 -25.01 -6.15 -2.76
N TYR A 245 -25.08 -6.85 -3.89
CA TYR A 245 -25.71 -6.36 -5.11
C TYR A 245 -27.23 -6.24 -4.97
N LEU A 246 -27.88 -7.28 -4.43
CA LEU A 246 -29.34 -7.33 -4.29
C LEU A 246 -29.88 -6.43 -3.18
N LYS A 247 -29.16 -6.30 -2.04
CA LYS A 247 -29.62 -5.51 -0.88
C LYS A 247 -29.59 -4.00 -1.09
N ASN A 248 -28.93 -3.50 -2.14
CA ASN A 248 -28.90 -2.05 -2.40
C ASN A 248 -30.25 -1.59 -2.96
N LYS A 249 -31.19 -1.29 -2.06
CA LYS A 249 -32.29 -0.38 -2.35
C LYS A 249 -31.69 0.98 -2.68
N LEU A 250 -32.25 1.64 -3.70
CA LEU A 250 -31.94 3.03 -4.04
C LEU A 250 -31.93 3.84 -2.74
N THR A 251 -30.82 4.52 -2.45
CA THR A 251 -30.78 5.46 -1.33
C THR A 251 -31.88 6.50 -1.57
N ASN A 252 -32.87 6.58 -0.68
CA ASN A 252 -33.91 7.62 -0.69
C ASN A 252 -33.23 9.00 -0.69
N THR A 253 -33.05 9.54 -1.89
CA THR A 253 -32.40 10.83 -2.19
C THR A 253 -33.44 11.82 -2.71
N SER A 254 -34.72 11.45 -2.58
CA SER A 254 -35.90 12.21 -2.94
C SER A 254 -35.78 13.61 -2.33
N GLY A 255 -35.41 14.60 -3.15
CA GLY A 255 -35.19 16.00 -2.74
C GLY A 255 -33.90 16.62 -3.27
N PHE A 256 -32.77 15.91 -3.22
CA PHE A 256 -31.45 16.45 -3.59
C PHE A 256 -31.17 16.40 -5.09
N GLU A 257 -31.95 15.62 -5.85
CA GLU A 257 -31.86 15.60 -7.31
C GLU A 257 -32.06 16.98 -7.92
N LYS A 258 -32.80 17.89 -7.27
CA LYS A 258 -33.06 19.24 -7.77
C LYS A 258 -31.81 20.10 -7.88
N VAL A 259 -30.80 19.86 -7.02
CA VAL A 259 -29.52 20.61 -6.96
C VAL A 259 -28.56 20.19 -8.09
N LEU A 260 -28.78 19.03 -8.70
CA LEU A 260 -27.94 18.51 -9.78
C LEU A 260 -28.21 19.24 -11.11
N THR A 261 -27.15 19.42 -11.89
CA THR A 261 -27.24 19.89 -13.28
C THR A 261 -28.03 18.89 -14.14
N PRO A 262 -28.56 19.30 -15.32
CA PRO A 262 -29.29 18.41 -16.21
C PRO A 262 -28.50 17.14 -16.59
N THR A 263 -27.21 17.29 -16.89
CA THR A 263 -26.31 16.18 -17.25
C THR A 263 -26.10 15.23 -16.08
N GLU A 264 -25.87 15.76 -14.86
CA GLU A 264 -25.71 14.94 -13.65
C GLU A 264 -27.00 14.18 -13.30
N LYS A 265 -28.18 14.77 -13.53
CA LYS A 265 -29.46 14.07 -13.36
C LYS A 265 -29.58 12.88 -14.30
N ILE A 266 -29.17 13.03 -15.57
CA ILE A 266 -29.18 11.94 -16.55
C ILE A 266 -28.21 10.83 -16.11
N LEU A 267 -26.99 11.19 -15.72
CA LEU A 267 -25.97 10.25 -15.25
C LEU A 267 -26.39 9.52 -13.96
N TYR A 268 -26.97 10.25 -13.01
CA TYR A 268 -27.48 9.68 -11.77
C TYR A 268 -28.58 8.65 -12.04
N LYS A 269 -29.49 8.94 -12.98
CA LYS A 269 -30.57 8.02 -13.38
C LYS A 269 -30.10 6.88 -14.26
N SER A 270 -28.95 7.00 -14.95
CA SER A 270 -28.42 5.97 -15.86
C SER A 270 -27.47 4.98 -15.18
N LEU A 271 -27.07 5.24 -13.94
CA LEU A 271 -26.10 4.42 -13.20
C LEU A 271 -26.72 3.83 -11.93
N LYS A 272 -26.59 2.51 -11.75
CA LYS A 272 -26.90 1.84 -10.48
C LYS A 272 -25.68 1.92 -9.56
N ARG A 273 -25.85 2.44 -8.35
CA ARG A 273 -24.78 2.54 -7.33
C ARG A 273 -24.91 1.41 -6.30
N VAL A 274 -23.83 0.65 -6.09
CA VAL A 274 -23.76 -0.41 -5.08
C VAL A 274 -22.55 -0.20 -4.18
N VAL A 275 -22.74 -0.17 -2.87
CA VAL A 275 -21.65 -0.05 -1.90
C VAL A 275 -21.14 -1.44 -1.52
N ILE A 276 -19.84 -1.68 -1.72
CA ILE A 276 -19.14 -2.92 -1.37
C ILE A 276 -18.12 -2.70 -0.25
N ARG A 277 -17.67 -3.77 0.39
CA ARG A 277 -16.65 -3.71 1.45
C ARG A 277 -15.25 -3.53 0.85
N GLY A 278 -14.64 -2.37 1.13
CA GLY A 278 -13.26 -2.05 0.82
C GLY A 278 -12.27 -2.47 1.91
N LYS A 279 -11.02 -2.01 1.80
CA LYS A 279 -9.96 -2.28 2.78
C LYS A 279 -10.35 -1.71 4.16
N ARG A 280 -9.99 -2.43 5.24
CA ARG A 280 -10.29 -2.05 6.64
C ARG A 280 -11.80 -1.85 6.93
N GLY A 281 -12.68 -2.50 6.17
CA GLY A 281 -14.13 -2.42 6.39
C GLY A 281 -14.81 -1.14 5.87
N ARG A 282 -14.07 -0.22 5.23
CA ARG A 282 -14.66 0.98 4.64
C ARG A 282 -15.63 0.61 3.51
N GLY A 283 -16.82 1.21 3.49
CA GLY A 283 -17.76 1.09 2.38
C GLY A 283 -17.26 1.85 1.15
N VAL A 284 -17.33 1.22 -0.01
CA VAL A 284 -16.76 1.73 -1.25
C VAL A 284 -17.78 1.59 -2.39
N PRO A 285 -18.20 2.67 -3.08
CA PRO A 285 -19.25 2.61 -4.09
C PRO A 285 -18.76 1.98 -5.41
N VAL A 286 -19.64 1.30 -6.15
CA VAL A 286 -19.38 0.80 -7.50
C VAL A 286 -20.57 1.18 -8.35
N LEU A 287 -20.30 1.78 -9.49
CA LEU A 287 -21.30 2.25 -10.45
C LEU A 287 -21.46 1.21 -11.56
N PHE A 288 -22.69 0.92 -11.93
CA PHE A 288 -23.06 -0.02 -12.97
C PHE A 288 -23.90 0.69 -14.01
N GLU A 289 -23.46 0.65 -15.27
CA GLU A 289 -24.24 1.14 -16.41
C GLU A 289 -25.50 0.29 -16.59
N LYS A 290 -26.62 0.90 -17.00
CA LYS A 290 -27.89 0.19 -17.25
C LYS A 290 -27.74 -1.02 -18.17
N SER A 291 -27.00 -0.88 -19.28
CA SER A 291 -26.72 -1.98 -20.20
C SER A 291 -26.03 -3.16 -19.51
N ILE A 292 -25.21 -2.90 -18.50
CA ILE A 292 -24.49 -3.92 -17.72
C ILE A 292 -25.38 -4.54 -16.64
N VAL A 293 -26.37 -3.81 -16.14
CA VAL A 293 -27.37 -4.34 -15.22
C VAL A 293 -28.16 -5.48 -15.87
N GLU A 294 -28.55 -5.35 -17.13
CA GLU A 294 -29.25 -6.41 -17.89
C GLU A 294 -28.44 -7.71 -17.96
N TYR A 295 -27.13 -7.61 -18.26
CA TYR A 295 -26.25 -8.79 -18.25
C TYR A 295 -26.07 -9.39 -16.85
N ILE A 296 -26.06 -8.56 -15.81
CA ILE A 296 -26.01 -9.06 -14.42
C ILE A 296 -27.31 -9.77 -14.04
N GLU A 297 -28.46 -9.28 -14.47
CA GLU A 297 -29.75 -9.94 -14.24
C GLU A 297 -29.80 -11.29 -14.95
N LEU A 298 -29.29 -11.38 -16.18
CA LEU A 298 -29.13 -12.65 -16.89
C LEU A 298 -28.18 -13.60 -16.14
N LEU A 299 -27.03 -13.09 -15.64
CA LEU A 299 -26.11 -13.88 -14.82
C LEU A 299 -26.80 -14.44 -13.57
N ILE A 300 -27.65 -13.66 -12.90
CA ILE A 300 -28.37 -14.07 -11.70
C ILE A 300 -29.45 -15.11 -12.04
N LYS A 301 -30.16 -14.93 -13.15
CA LYS A 301 -31.21 -15.86 -13.62
C LYS A 301 -30.67 -17.27 -13.88
N HIS A 302 -29.49 -17.38 -14.50
CA HIS A 302 -28.91 -18.67 -14.88
C HIS A 302 -28.00 -19.30 -13.82
N ARG A 303 -27.89 -18.75 -12.60
CA ARG A 303 -26.97 -19.27 -11.57
C ARG A 303 -27.21 -20.73 -11.21
N HIS A 304 -28.47 -21.14 -11.10
CA HIS A 304 -28.85 -22.50 -10.73
C HIS A 304 -28.31 -23.53 -11.73
N ASN A 305 -28.38 -23.22 -13.04
CA ASN A 305 -27.90 -24.08 -14.14
C ASN A 305 -26.39 -24.40 -14.05
N PHE A 306 -25.61 -23.63 -13.29
CA PHE A 306 -24.16 -23.78 -13.17
C PHE A 306 -23.71 -24.19 -11.76
N ASN A 307 -24.63 -24.69 -10.93
CA ASN A 307 -24.40 -25.12 -9.54
C ASN A 307 -23.79 -24.00 -8.68
N LEU A 308 -24.37 -22.81 -8.72
CA LEU A 308 -23.88 -21.60 -8.04
C LEU A 308 -24.79 -21.10 -6.90
N ASP A 309 -25.74 -21.92 -6.44
CA ASP A 309 -26.69 -21.53 -5.40
C ASP A 309 -26.00 -21.26 -4.06
N ASP A 310 -25.04 -22.09 -3.67
CA ASP A 310 -24.24 -21.92 -2.45
C ASP A 310 -23.12 -20.87 -2.58
N ASN A 311 -22.85 -20.38 -3.80
CA ASN A 311 -21.74 -19.45 -4.03
C ASN A 311 -22.15 -18.01 -3.70
N ILE A 312 -21.54 -17.43 -2.66
CA ILE A 312 -21.85 -16.08 -2.20
C ILE A 312 -21.43 -14.96 -3.16
N TYR A 313 -20.55 -15.23 -4.12
CA TYR A 313 -19.95 -14.20 -4.99
C TYR A 313 -20.84 -13.88 -6.19
N LEU A 314 -20.90 -12.58 -6.54
CA LEU A 314 -21.57 -12.15 -7.77
C LEU A 314 -20.84 -12.69 -9.00
N PHE A 315 -19.51 -12.56 -9.01
CA PHE A 315 -18.62 -13.06 -10.06
C PHE A 315 -18.00 -14.41 -9.65
N ALA A 316 -18.75 -15.48 -9.88
CA ALA A 316 -18.39 -16.85 -9.49
C ALA A 316 -17.85 -17.66 -10.67
N ASN A 317 -16.93 -18.60 -10.42
CA ASN A 317 -16.59 -19.60 -11.45
C ASN A 317 -17.64 -20.72 -11.44
N PRO A 318 -18.19 -21.11 -12.61
CA PRO A 318 -19.17 -22.20 -12.73
C PRO A 318 -18.71 -23.49 -12.02
N GLY A 319 -19.63 -24.13 -11.29
CA GLY A 319 -19.36 -25.39 -10.58
C GLY A 319 -18.39 -25.29 -9.40
N THR A 320 -18.12 -24.08 -8.88
CA THR A 320 -17.24 -23.89 -7.72
C THR A 320 -17.83 -22.89 -6.73
N ASN A 321 -17.38 -22.94 -5.47
CA ASN A 321 -17.70 -21.95 -4.43
C ASN A 321 -16.68 -20.79 -4.36
N ASN A 322 -15.91 -20.58 -5.44
CA ASN A 322 -14.86 -19.57 -5.52
C ASN A 322 -15.27 -18.44 -6.47
N SER A 323 -14.79 -17.23 -6.18
CA SER A 323 -14.88 -16.13 -7.15
C SER A 323 -13.87 -16.30 -8.28
N ILE A 324 -14.12 -15.61 -9.38
CA ILE A 324 -13.17 -15.51 -10.49
C ILE A 324 -11.81 -14.98 -10.02
N THR A 325 -10.74 -15.25 -10.77
CA THR A 325 -9.43 -14.63 -10.49
C THR A 325 -9.28 -13.36 -11.33
N GLY A 326 -9.70 -12.21 -10.79
CA GLY A 326 -9.91 -11.00 -11.57
C GLY A 326 -8.69 -10.50 -12.34
N TYR A 327 -7.46 -10.62 -11.80
CA TYR A 327 -6.25 -10.23 -12.54
C TYR A 327 -6.02 -11.12 -13.77
N LYS A 328 -6.26 -12.44 -13.64
CA LYS A 328 -6.11 -13.38 -14.76
C LYS A 328 -7.18 -13.12 -15.82
N VAL A 329 -8.42 -12.87 -15.41
CA VAL A 329 -9.54 -12.56 -16.30
C VAL A 329 -9.25 -11.28 -17.09
N MET A 330 -8.89 -10.19 -16.41
CA MET A 330 -8.51 -8.93 -17.08
C MET A 330 -7.37 -9.13 -18.08
N LEU A 331 -6.32 -9.87 -17.71
CA LEU A 331 -5.17 -10.11 -18.57
C LEU A 331 -5.50 -11.01 -19.77
N LYS A 332 -6.35 -12.03 -19.58
CA LYS A 332 -6.84 -12.91 -20.65
C LYS A 332 -7.55 -12.07 -21.71
N HIS A 333 -8.55 -11.29 -21.30
CA HIS A 333 -9.38 -10.53 -22.22
C HIS A 333 -8.65 -9.33 -22.83
N SER A 334 -7.72 -8.68 -22.11
CA SER A 334 -6.90 -7.61 -22.70
C SER A 334 -5.97 -8.12 -23.80
N ARG A 335 -5.42 -9.33 -23.64
CA ARG A 335 -4.59 -9.98 -24.67
C ARG A 335 -5.40 -10.33 -25.92
N LEU A 336 -6.62 -10.84 -25.74
CA LEU A 336 -7.52 -11.16 -26.84
C LEU A 336 -7.94 -9.91 -27.61
N ALA A 337 -8.18 -8.79 -26.92
CA ALA A 337 -8.61 -7.55 -27.54
C ALA A 337 -7.49 -6.83 -28.32
N ILE A 338 -6.30 -6.71 -27.73
CA ILE A 338 -5.24 -5.85 -28.29
C ILE A 338 -4.29 -6.62 -29.23
N ARG A 339 -4.16 -7.94 -29.05
CA ARG A 339 -3.20 -8.80 -29.80
C ARG A 339 -1.73 -8.36 -29.72
N ASN A 340 -1.39 -7.44 -28.81
CA ASN A 340 -0.02 -7.09 -28.42
C ASN A 340 0.13 -7.30 -26.90
N HIS A 341 1.03 -8.21 -26.51
CA HIS A 341 1.18 -8.61 -25.11
C HIS A 341 1.67 -7.48 -24.19
N GLN A 342 2.54 -6.60 -24.67
CA GLN A 342 3.07 -5.50 -23.88
C GLN A 342 1.97 -4.46 -23.62
N ARG A 343 1.26 -4.02 -24.66
CA ARG A 343 0.12 -3.10 -24.54
C ARG A 343 -1.03 -3.68 -23.71
N ALA A 344 -1.35 -4.95 -23.90
CA ALA A 344 -2.36 -5.66 -23.10
C ALA A 344 -2.05 -5.70 -21.59
N SER A 345 -0.77 -5.73 -21.21
CA SER A 345 -0.35 -5.71 -19.81
C SER A 345 -0.60 -4.35 -19.12
N LEU A 346 -0.71 -3.27 -19.91
CA LEU A 346 -1.01 -1.92 -19.43
C LEU A 346 -2.48 -1.75 -19.04
N LEU A 347 -3.39 -2.61 -19.50
CA LEU A 347 -4.80 -2.61 -19.10
C LEU A 347 -5.07 -3.25 -17.72
N SER A 348 -4.04 -3.35 -16.88
CA SER A 348 -4.20 -3.84 -15.52
C SER A 348 -4.91 -2.82 -14.62
N SER A 349 -5.65 -3.32 -13.63
CA SER A 349 -6.38 -2.50 -12.64
C SER A 349 -5.52 -1.42 -11.95
N THR A 350 -4.22 -1.67 -11.75
CA THR A 350 -3.28 -0.69 -11.15
C THR A 350 -2.91 0.41 -12.13
N ARG A 351 -2.65 0.06 -13.39
CA ARG A 351 -2.31 1.00 -14.46
C ARG A 351 -3.51 1.83 -14.91
N LEU A 352 -4.71 1.24 -14.95
CA LEU A 352 -5.97 1.96 -15.17
C LEU A 352 -6.27 3.01 -14.09
N ARG A 353 -5.89 2.77 -12.83
CA ARG A 353 -5.95 3.82 -11.80
C ARG A 353 -4.96 4.93 -12.06
N LYS A 354 -3.72 4.59 -12.45
CA LYS A 354 -2.72 5.58 -12.84
C LYS A 354 -3.20 6.44 -14.01
N HIS A 355 -3.85 5.83 -15.00
CA HIS A 355 -4.49 6.58 -16.09
C HIS A 355 -5.52 7.60 -15.59
N LEU A 356 -6.48 7.18 -14.76
CA LEU A 356 -7.51 8.08 -14.20
C LEU A 356 -6.89 9.26 -13.45
N ALA A 357 -5.87 8.96 -12.67
CA ALA A 357 -5.07 9.91 -11.93
C ALA A 357 -4.34 10.94 -12.80
N THR A 358 -3.70 10.49 -13.88
CA THR A 358 -3.07 11.36 -14.86
C THR A 358 -4.11 12.26 -15.52
N MET A 359 -5.31 11.74 -15.85
CA MET A 359 -6.41 12.56 -16.39
C MET A 359 -6.81 13.69 -15.44
N THR A 360 -6.90 13.44 -14.13
CA THR A 360 -7.31 14.47 -13.15
C THR A 360 -6.36 15.66 -13.11
N GLN A 361 -5.09 15.43 -13.41
CA GLN A 361 -4.08 16.49 -13.49
C GLN A 361 -4.10 17.22 -14.82
N ILE A 362 -4.27 16.49 -15.93
CA ILE A 362 -4.43 17.12 -17.25
C ILE A 362 -5.63 18.07 -17.22
N TYR A 363 -6.73 17.67 -16.58
CA TYR A 363 -7.93 18.50 -16.42
C TYR A 363 -7.84 19.56 -15.31
N HIS A 364 -6.72 19.69 -14.61
CA HIS A 364 -6.54 20.64 -13.51
C HIS A 364 -7.70 20.63 -12.50
N MET A 365 -8.14 19.43 -12.09
CA MET A 365 -9.28 19.29 -11.16
C MET A 365 -9.01 20.03 -9.84
N GLY A 366 -10.01 20.77 -9.36
CA GLY A 366 -9.94 21.48 -8.10
C GLY A 366 -9.73 20.53 -6.91
N LYS A 367 -9.17 21.04 -5.81
CA LYS A 367 -8.86 20.24 -4.61
C LYS A 367 -10.09 19.51 -4.05
N ASN A 368 -11.25 20.18 -4.05
CA ASN A 368 -12.50 19.61 -3.56
C ASN A 368 -12.96 18.42 -4.41
N ASP A 369 -12.88 18.53 -5.74
CA ASP A 369 -13.25 17.47 -6.66
C ASP A 369 -12.28 16.29 -6.57
N LEU A 370 -10.99 16.57 -6.38
CA LEU A 370 -9.97 15.56 -6.14
C LEU A 370 -10.22 14.79 -4.83
N GLU A 371 -10.65 15.49 -3.77
CA GLU A 371 -11.02 14.86 -2.50
C GLU A 371 -12.26 13.96 -2.65
N GLN A 372 -13.27 14.41 -3.39
CA GLN A 372 -14.45 13.60 -3.70
C GLN A 372 -14.08 12.36 -4.53
N LEU A 373 -13.25 12.51 -5.55
CA LEU A 373 -12.75 11.39 -6.34
C LEU A 373 -11.90 10.44 -5.50
N ALA A 374 -11.08 10.96 -4.58
CA ALA A 374 -10.27 10.14 -3.71
C ALA A 374 -11.12 9.32 -2.73
N THR A 375 -12.16 9.96 -2.18
CA THR A 375 -13.16 9.32 -1.32
C THR A 375 -13.91 8.24 -2.09
N PHE A 376 -14.35 8.54 -3.33
CA PHE A 376 -14.89 7.55 -4.23
C PHE A 376 -13.89 6.41 -4.38
N MET A 377 -12.63 6.66 -4.74
CA MET A 377 -11.60 5.63 -4.95
C MET A 377 -11.17 4.86 -3.69
N GLY A 378 -11.63 5.27 -2.51
CA GLY A 378 -11.44 4.55 -1.25
C GLY A 378 -10.08 4.78 -0.61
N HIS A 379 -9.45 5.93 -0.86
CA HIS A 379 -8.16 6.33 -0.26
C HIS A 379 -8.17 7.83 0.12
N THR A 380 -7.20 8.29 0.91
CA THR A 380 -7.09 9.71 1.29
C THR A 380 -6.55 10.56 0.14
N GLU A 381 -6.82 11.87 0.12
CA GLU A 381 -6.24 12.83 -0.83
C GLU A 381 -4.71 12.68 -0.91
N LYS A 382 -4.02 12.65 0.24
CA LYS A 382 -2.55 12.43 0.30
C LYS A 382 -2.11 11.12 -0.38
N THR A 383 -2.89 10.04 -0.19
CA THR A 383 -2.61 8.76 -0.88
C THR A 383 -2.95 8.85 -2.36
N HIS A 384 -3.89 9.70 -2.76
CA HIS A 384 -4.15 9.95 -4.16
C HIS A 384 -2.95 10.72 -4.75
N SER A 385 -2.66 11.92 -4.26
CA SER A 385 -1.60 12.80 -4.79
C SER A 385 -0.20 12.16 -4.82
N SER A 386 0.14 11.25 -3.89
CA SER A 386 1.45 10.56 -3.88
C SER A 386 1.57 9.38 -4.85
N PHE A 387 0.48 8.73 -5.23
CA PHE A 387 0.50 7.52 -6.08
C PHE A 387 0.26 7.79 -7.56
N TYR A 388 -0.16 9.02 -7.88
CA TYR A 388 -0.95 9.31 -9.07
C TYR A 388 -0.61 10.63 -9.75
N ARG A 389 0.43 11.35 -9.33
CA ARG A 389 0.99 12.42 -10.14
C ARG A 389 1.22 11.93 -11.58
N LEU A 390 0.94 12.79 -12.58
CA LEU A 390 1.51 12.74 -13.93
C LEU A 390 2.95 12.24 -13.76
N PRO A 391 3.52 11.41 -14.65
CA PRO A 391 4.91 10.99 -14.47
C PRO A 391 5.70 12.24 -14.10
N ASP A 392 6.17 12.31 -12.85
CA ASP A 392 6.69 13.55 -12.26
C ASP A 392 7.76 14.06 -13.23
N ASP A 393 8.51 13.12 -13.79
CA ASP A 393 9.32 13.13 -15.00
C ASP A 393 8.83 14.08 -16.10
N VAL A 394 7.64 13.93 -16.73
CA VAL A 394 7.27 14.76 -17.89
C VAL A 394 6.96 16.20 -17.48
N TYR A 395 6.23 16.39 -16.38
CA TYR A 395 5.91 17.74 -15.90
C TYR A 395 7.15 18.44 -15.35
N GLN A 396 7.95 17.75 -14.56
CA GLN A 396 9.21 18.26 -14.02
C GLN A 396 10.19 18.51 -15.16
N THR A 397 10.44 17.54 -16.03
CA THR A 397 11.31 17.74 -17.19
C THR A 397 10.82 18.91 -18.02
N ALA A 398 9.55 19.02 -18.42
CA ALA A 398 9.11 20.12 -19.28
C ALA A 398 9.03 21.49 -18.56
N LYS A 399 8.42 21.58 -17.36
CA LYS A 399 8.23 22.86 -16.66
C LYS A 399 9.46 23.29 -15.86
N VAL A 400 10.20 22.34 -15.27
CA VAL A 400 11.45 22.65 -14.56
C VAL A 400 12.58 22.85 -15.56
N SER A 401 12.66 22.13 -16.70
CA SER A 401 13.66 22.50 -17.74
C SER A 401 13.44 23.93 -18.21
N LYS A 402 12.18 24.33 -18.44
CA LYS A 402 11.82 25.70 -18.78
C LYS A 402 12.36 26.70 -17.75
N LEU A 403 12.19 26.43 -16.46
CA LEU A 403 12.74 27.27 -15.39
C LEU A 403 14.28 27.25 -15.34
N LEU A 404 14.91 26.09 -15.51
CA LEU A 404 16.36 25.93 -15.51
C LEU A 404 17.01 26.62 -16.73
N LEU A 405 16.35 26.58 -17.89
CA LEU A 405 16.74 27.28 -19.11
C LEU A 405 16.56 28.80 -18.96
N LEU A 406 15.45 29.26 -18.39
CA LEU A 406 15.26 30.67 -18.04
C LEU A 406 16.32 31.17 -17.06
N SER A 407 16.80 30.30 -16.16
CA SER A 407 17.90 30.63 -15.25
C SER A 407 19.26 30.73 -15.94
N LYS A 408 19.43 30.18 -17.14
CA LYS A 408 20.63 30.34 -17.96
C LYS A 408 20.60 31.61 -18.80
N ASN A 409 19.41 32.13 -19.10
CA ASN A 409 19.23 33.35 -19.89
C ASN A 409 19.15 34.57 -18.95
N ASP A 410 19.93 35.63 -19.19
CA ASP A 410 20.01 36.84 -18.35
C ASP A 410 18.71 37.70 -18.31
N HIS A 411 17.58 37.19 -18.81
CA HIS A 411 16.32 37.92 -18.94
C HIS A 411 15.26 37.53 -17.89
N LEU A 412 15.68 37.17 -16.67
CA LEU A 412 14.75 36.80 -15.58
C LEU A 412 13.70 37.90 -15.27
N GLU A 413 14.06 39.17 -15.46
CA GLU A 413 13.16 40.30 -15.18
C GLU A 413 11.95 40.37 -16.12
N ALA A 414 12.09 39.92 -17.38
CA ALA A 414 11.02 39.94 -18.39
C ALA A 414 9.87 38.96 -18.08
N TYR A 415 10.09 38.04 -17.15
CA TYR A 415 9.15 36.98 -16.77
C TYR A 415 8.65 37.11 -15.32
N LYS A 416 9.00 38.20 -14.63
CA LYS A 416 8.56 38.45 -13.25
C LYS A 416 7.04 38.57 -13.17
N GLY A 417 6.42 37.70 -12.37
CA GLY A 417 4.96 37.70 -12.15
C GLY A 417 4.14 36.92 -13.19
N LYS A 418 4.77 36.36 -14.24
CA LYS A 418 4.11 35.47 -15.20
C LYS A 418 4.04 34.04 -14.65
N SER A 419 2.99 33.30 -15.02
CA SER A 419 2.92 31.87 -14.76
C SER A 419 3.89 31.10 -15.66
N LEU A 420 4.40 29.95 -15.21
CA LEU A 420 5.23 29.05 -16.01
C LEU A 420 4.56 28.62 -17.33
N ASP A 421 3.21 28.66 -17.39
CA ASP A 421 2.45 28.33 -18.60
C ASP A 421 2.39 29.48 -19.62
N GLU A 422 2.65 30.71 -19.19
CA GLU A 422 2.57 31.93 -20.01
C GLU A 422 3.91 32.36 -20.61
N ILE A 423 4.99 31.67 -20.23
CA ILE A 423 6.33 31.97 -20.73
C ILE A 423 6.54 31.19 -22.03
N GLU A 424 6.74 31.83 -23.17
CA GLU A 424 7.21 31.11 -24.37
C GLU A 424 8.73 31.25 -24.43
N ILE A 425 9.44 30.12 -24.48
CA ILE A 425 10.89 30.11 -24.71
C ILE A 425 11.07 29.73 -26.17
N ASP A 426 11.70 30.62 -26.93
CA ASP A 426 12.11 30.31 -28.29
C ASP A 426 13.32 29.37 -28.20
N PHE A 427 13.19 28.18 -28.79
CA PHE A 427 14.27 27.21 -28.80
C PHE A 427 15.13 27.47 -30.03
N ASP A 428 16.18 28.27 -29.89
CA ASP A 428 17.32 28.16 -30.81
C ASP A 428 18.03 26.85 -30.47
N ILE A 429 17.62 25.78 -31.15
CA ILE A 429 18.29 24.47 -31.07
C ILE A 429 19.55 24.58 -31.94
N SER A 430 20.57 25.28 -31.46
CA SER A 430 21.93 25.06 -31.95
C SER A 430 22.45 23.79 -31.26
N GLU A 431 22.45 22.68 -32.02
CA GLU A 431 23.13 21.44 -31.62
C GLU A 431 24.64 21.70 -31.56
N GLU A 432 25.14 22.20 -30.43
CA GLU A 432 26.56 22.16 -30.10
C GLU A 432 26.82 20.92 -29.27
N GLU A 433 27.37 19.89 -29.93
CA GLU A 433 28.03 18.76 -29.26
C GLU A 433 29.23 19.28 -28.48
N SER A 434 29.23 19.10 -27.16
CA SER A 434 30.44 19.25 -26.34
C SER A 434 30.72 17.95 -25.59
N ASP A 435 31.81 17.31 -26.00
CA ASP A 435 32.47 16.16 -25.40
C ASP A 435 33.23 16.55 -24.12
N ASP A 436 33.34 15.61 -23.18
CA ASP A 436 34.14 15.56 -21.94
C ASP A 436 33.95 16.63 -20.83
N ASP A 437 33.64 16.22 -19.58
CA ASP A 437 34.67 15.77 -18.63
C ASP A 437 34.10 15.46 -17.22
N LYS A 438 34.85 14.64 -16.47
CA LYS A 438 34.55 14.11 -15.13
C LYS A 438 34.61 15.17 -14.01
N ALA A 439 33.71 15.09 -13.02
CA ALA A 439 34.01 15.49 -11.64
C ALA A 439 33.06 14.86 -10.61
N GLU A 440 33.66 14.46 -9.49
CA GLU A 440 33.09 13.91 -8.27
C GLU A 440 32.38 14.99 -7.40
N GLU A 441 31.34 14.62 -6.64
CA GLU A 441 31.25 14.81 -5.16
C GLU A 441 29.81 14.72 -4.58
N GLN A 442 29.68 13.80 -3.61
CA GLN A 442 29.14 13.93 -2.25
C GLN A 442 27.77 14.59 -1.92
N THR A 443 26.85 13.71 -1.48
CA THR A 443 26.10 13.71 -0.19
C THR A 443 24.75 14.45 0.08
N TYR A 444 23.94 13.75 0.91
CA TYR A 444 22.86 14.14 1.84
C TYR A 444 21.37 14.30 1.40
N VAL A 445 20.67 13.14 1.37
CA VAL A 445 19.48 12.69 2.15
C VAL A 445 18.44 13.70 2.69
N GLU A 446 17.14 13.51 2.35
CA GLU A 446 16.10 13.13 3.35
C GLU A 446 14.81 12.53 2.75
N SER A 447 14.25 11.59 3.53
CA SER A 447 13.27 10.55 3.19
C SER A 447 11.87 10.86 3.72
N ASP A 448 10.81 10.29 3.11
CA ASP A 448 9.67 9.80 3.89
C ASP A 448 8.74 8.85 3.11
N LEU A 449 8.76 7.56 3.44
CA LEU A 449 7.69 6.62 3.11
C LEU A 449 7.28 5.82 4.35
N GLN A 450 6.34 6.42 5.09
CA GLN A 450 5.62 5.77 6.20
C GLN A 450 4.85 4.53 5.70
N THR A 451 5.19 3.38 6.28
CA THR A 451 4.30 2.22 6.30
C THR A 451 3.49 2.24 7.59
N ASN A 452 2.17 2.26 7.43
CA ASN A 452 1.18 2.19 8.50
C ASN A 452 1.31 0.87 9.27
N VAL A 453 1.77 0.96 10.52
CA VAL A 453 1.55 -0.06 11.55
C VAL A 453 0.49 0.47 12.51
N THR A 454 -0.49 -0.39 12.77
CA THR A 454 -1.53 -0.26 13.80
C THR A 454 -0.89 -0.18 15.17
N ASP A 455 -1.31 0.78 16.00
CA ASP A 455 -1.27 0.56 17.44
C ASP A 455 -2.52 1.12 18.11
N SER A 456 -3.02 0.33 19.05
CA SER A 456 -4.23 0.52 19.82
C SER A 456 -3.80 0.59 21.26
N THR A 457 -3.84 1.77 21.89
CA THR A 457 -4.09 1.93 23.33
C THR A 457 -4.23 3.41 23.65
N GLU A 458 -5.39 3.78 24.18
CA GLU A 458 -5.67 5.06 24.84
C GLU A 458 -5.09 5.04 26.27
N ASN A 459 -4.62 6.20 26.75
CA ASN A 459 -4.89 6.61 28.13
C ASN A 459 -4.77 8.14 28.29
N GLU A 460 -5.83 8.74 28.86
CA GLU A 460 -6.03 10.17 29.11
C GLU A 460 -5.37 10.68 30.41
N GLY A 461 -5.17 12.02 30.50
CA GLY A 461 -5.00 12.69 31.79
C GLY A 461 -4.56 14.18 31.78
N ARG A 462 -5.52 15.12 31.59
CA ARG A 462 -5.79 16.42 32.30
C ARG A 462 -4.61 17.32 32.80
N ARG A 463 -4.57 18.67 32.73
CA ARG A 463 -5.58 19.76 32.91
C ARG A 463 -5.01 21.16 32.49
N ARG A 464 -5.92 22.00 31.96
CA ARG A 464 -6.23 23.49 32.03
C ARG A 464 -5.23 24.47 32.73
N VAL A 465 -5.07 25.79 32.44
CA VAL A 465 -6.02 26.94 32.31
C VAL A 465 -5.33 28.20 31.65
N VAL A 466 -6.08 28.91 30.77
CA VAL A 466 -6.32 30.37 30.51
C VAL A 466 -5.39 31.44 31.15
N GLY A 467 -4.97 32.59 30.57
CA GLY A 467 -5.19 33.31 29.30
C GLY A 467 -4.74 34.79 29.43
N ARG A 468 -4.42 35.49 28.31
CA ARG A 468 -4.46 36.98 28.17
C ARG A 468 -4.36 37.37 26.68
N ALA A 469 -5.42 37.99 26.16
CA ALA A 469 -5.48 38.72 24.89
C ALA A 469 -5.02 40.18 25.12
N GLY A 470 -4.46 40.94 24.18
CA GLY A 470 -4.08 40.70 22.79
C GLY A 470 -3.27 41.90 22.27
N LYS A 471 -2.21 41.62 21.53
CA LYS A 471 -1.68 42.45 20.43
C LYS A 471 -1.77 41.52 19.20
N LYS A 472 -2.32 41.95 18.06
CA LYS A 472 -2.34 41.12 16.84
C LYS A 472 -0.89 40.70 16.53
N ARG A 473 -0.53 39.44 16.81
CA ARG A 473 0.83 38.91 16.69
C ARG A 473 1.06 38.45 15.26
N CYS A 474 1.95 39.11 14.54
CA CYS A 474 2.61 38.53 13.37
C CYS A 474 3.39 37.30 13.85
N LEU A 475 2.87 36.11 13.57
CA LEU A 475 3.46 34.84 13.99
C LEU A 475 4.68 34.54 13.11
N VAL A 476 5.87 34.87 13.61
CA VAL A 476 7.13 34.47 12.97
C VAL A 476 7.38 32.99 13.27
N PRO A 477 7.36 32.08 12.26
CA PRO A 477 7.56 30.65 12.47
C PRO A 477 8.90 30.34 13.13
N TRP A 478 8.98 29.22 13.85
CA TRP A 478 10.23 28.72 14.42
C TRP A 478 11.00 27.91 13.38
N THR A 479 12.27 28.22 13.16
CA THR A 479 13.15 27.44 12.27
C THR A 479 13.60 26.15 12.95
N ALA A 480 14.05 25.17 12.17
CA ALA A 480 14.49 23.87 12.71
C ALA A 480 15.71 23.99 13.63
N GLU A 481 16.62 24.90 13.29
CA GLU A 481 17.82 25.20 14.08
C GLU A 481 17.46 25.76 15.46
N GLN A 482 16.53 26.73 15.50
CA GLN A 482 15.99 27.29 16.74
C GLN A 482 15.35 26.21 17.63
N LYS A 483 14.64 25.24 17.03
CA LYS A 483 14.00 24.16 17.79
C LYS A 483 15.02 23.18 18.36
N LYS A 484 16.00 22.77 17.55
CA LYS A 484 17.02 21.78 17.91
C LYS A 484 17.89 22.28 19.06
N ILE A 485 18.37 23.52 18.97
CA ILE A 485 19.17 24.13 20.02
C ILE A 485 18.35 24.27 21.30
N THR A 486 17.09 24.72 21.21
CA THR A 486 16.19 24.87 22.38
C THR A 486 15.89 23.54 23.09
N GLU A 487 15.68 22.46 22.34
CA GLU A 487 15.35 21.15 22.91
C GLU A 487 16.56 20.42 23.49
N ALA A 488 17.73 20.58 22.86
CA ALA A 488 18.98 20.07 23.39
C ALA A 488 19.34 20.78 24.70
N PHE A 489 19.25 22.10 24.73
CA PHE A 489 19.63 22.91 25.89
C PHE A 489 18.72 22.67 27.09
N PHE A 490 17.40 22.49 26.88
CA PHE A 490 16.42 22.28 27.96
C PHE A 490 15.98 20.83 28.18
N LYS A 491 16.73 19.85 27.66
CA LYS A 491 16.37 18.42 27.72
C LYS A 491 16.03 17.93 29.13
N LYS A 492 16.76 18.39 30.15
CA LYS A 492 16.51 18.02 31.56
C LYS A 492 15.20 18.62 32.12
N HIS A 493 14.84 19.84 31.71
CA HIS A 493 13.60 20.53 32.10
C HIS A 493 12.37 19.89 31.43
N ILE A 494 12.53 19.50 30.16
CA ILE A 494 11.52 18.75 29.39
C ILE A 494 11.26 17.39 30.06
N ASN A 495 12.31 16.63 30.37
CA ASN A 495 12.18 15.29 30.97
C ASN A 495 11.58 15.32 32.39
N ARG A 496 11.86 16.35 33.19
CA ARG A 496 11.34 16.48 34.57
C ARG A 496 10.01 17.24 34.67
N ARG A 497 9.41 17.62 33.52
CA ARG A 497 8.18 18.41 33.43
C ARG A 497 8.21 19.69 34.28
N LYS A 498 9.38 20.34 34.41
CA LYS A 498 9.58 21.59 35.15
C LYS A 498 9.93 22.73 34.17
N PRO A 499 9.24 23.88 34.22
CA PRO A 499 9.51 24.98 33.30
C PRO A 499 10.91 25.59 33.54
N PRO A 500 11.63 26.02 32.48
CA PRO A 500 12.93 26.67 32.65
C PRO A 500 12.81 28.07 33.28
N LYS A 501 13.86 28.49 34.00
CA LYS A 501 13.97 29.83 34.59
C LYS A 501 14.44 30.85 33.55
N LYS A 502 14.23 32.14 33.83
CA LYS A 502 14.55 33.23 32.87
C LYS A 502 16.04 33.23 32.51
N ASP A 503 16.89 33.04 33.50
CA ASP A 503 18.35 33.16 33.35
C ASP A 503 18.92 32.01 32.51
N GLU A 504 18.35 30.81 32.61
CA GLU A 504 18.73 29.64 31.79
C GLU A 504 18.36 29.85 30.31
N VAL A 505 17.27 30.55 30.01
CA VAL A 505 16.84 30.86 28.63
C VAL A 505 17.72 31.95 28.02
N VAL A 506 18.15 32.93 28.81
CA VAL A 506 19.09 33.97 28.35
C VAL A 506 20.46 33.35 28.03
N GLN A 507 20.96 32.44 28.87
CA GLN A 507 22.21 31.70 28.62
C GLN A 507 22.21 30.88 27.32
N MET A 508 21.05 30.34 26.91
CA MET A 508 20.93 29.66 25.63
C MET A 508 20.97 30.64 24.44
N VAL A 509 20.32 31.80 24.56
CA VAL A 509 20.25 32.81 23.50
C VAL A 509 21.62 33.46 23.29
N GLU A 510 22.37 33.71 24.36
CA GLU A 510 23.76 34.22 24.30
C GLU A 510 24.73 33.21 23.67
N ARG A 511 24.45 31.91 23.79
CA ARG A 511 25.28 30.84 23.19
C ARG A 511 25.01 30.64 21.69
N TYR A 512 23.88 31.15 21.18
CA TYR A 512 23.49 31.06 19.76
C TYR A 512 22.76 32.34 19.27
N PRO A 513 23.41 33.52 19.31
CA PRO A 513 22.75 34.82 19.11
C PRO A 513 22.23 35.03 17.68
N GLN A 514 22.96 34.54 16.68
CA GLN A 514 22.58 34.61 15.25
C GLN A 514 21.33 33.77 14.92
N VAL A 515 21.06 32.73 15.72
CA VAL A 515 19.96 31.80 15.48
C VAL A 515 18.67 32.28 16.14
N PHE A 516 18.73 32.98 17.28
CA PHE A 516 17.55 33.37 18.06
C PHE A 516 17.22 34.87 18.05
N GLN A 517 17.85 35.65 17.18
CA GLN A 517 17.68 37.10 17.08
C GLN A 517 16.21 37.55 16.86
N ASN A 518 15.38 36.69 16.26
CA ASN A 518 13.95 36.95 16.01
C ASN A 518 12.98 36.29 17.02
N LYS A 519 13.46 35.84 18.20
CA LYS A 519 12.65 35.21 19.26
C LYS A 519 12.93 35.82 20.65
N THR A 520 11.90 36.16 21.42
CA THR A 520 12.03 36.68 22.79
C THR A 520 11.99 35.57 23.84
N TRP A 521 12.64 35.78 25.00
CA TRP A 521 12.70 34.80 26.10
C TRP A 521 11.33 34.21 26.53
N PRO A 522 10.20 34.95 26.54
CA PRO A 522 8.90 34.37 26.88
C PRO A 522 8.38 33.41 25.79
N VAL A 523 8.71 33.65 24.51
CA VAL A 523 8.32 32.79 23.39
C VAL A 523 9.09 31.47 23.44
N ILE A 524 10.37 31.51 23.79
CA ILE A 524 11.22 30.32 23.97
C ILE A 524 10.80 29.49 25.20
N LYS A 525 10.53 30.15 26.34
CA LYS A 525 10.00 29.46 27.53
C LYS A 525 8.65 28.79 27.26
N VAL A 526 7.75 29.45 26.53
CA VAL A 526 6.46 28.87 26.12
C VAL A 526 6.65 27.71 25.14
N TYR A 527 7.64 27.75 24.25
CA TYR A 527 8.01 26.62 23.39
C TYR A 527 8.45 25.40 24.20
N VAL A 528 9.33 25.56 25.19
CA VAL A 528 9.78 24.48 26.09
C VAL A 528 8.63 23.95 26.96
N CYS A 529 7.77 24.82 27.50
CA CYS A 529 6.60 24.41 28.28
C CYS A 529 5.55 23.66 27.46
N ASN A 530 5.37 24.02 26.19
CA ASN A 530 4.49 23.30 25.27
C ASN A 530 5.05 21.94 24.85
N LYS A 531 6.39 21.72 24.96
CA LYS A 531 7.06 20.45 24.64
C LYS A 531 6.86 19.35 25.67
N PHE A 532 6.54 19.68 26.93
CA PHE A 532 6.23 18.67 27.96
C PHE A 532 4.77 18.72 28.49
N ARG A 533 3.96 19.68 28.02
CA ARG A 533 2.49 19.71 28.22
C ARG A 533 1.70 19.04 27.07
N LYS A 534 2.35 18.81 25.92
CA LYS A 534 1.98 17.74 24.99
C LYS A 534 2.46 16.42 25.57
#